data_AF-A0A2N9NVR4-F1
#
_entry.id   AF-A0A2N9NVR4-F1
#
_cell.length_a   1.000
_cell.length_b   1.000
_cell.length_c   1.000
_cell.angle_alpha   90.00
_cell.angle_beta   90.00
_cell.angle_gamma   90.00
#
_symmetry.space_group_name_H-M   'P 1'
#
loop_
_entity.id
_entity.type
_entity.pdbx_description
1 polymer ?
#
loop_
_entity_poly.entity_id
_entity_poly.type
_entity_poly.pdbx_seq_one_letter_code
_entity_poly.pdbx_strand_id
1 'polypeptide(L)'
;MDTNGASTMAAIYAQAYQGGNGKRYVVLTNKGSNAVPVQITEDGAVLTNQFLATFVTASDPSTINSNPPSNNVVIRSWSGTNPVAIPEYSVMRLEWTVFGVPEPVVRITSTNSTPTLHWLGLTNVVYNVQSLTNFSAAWATLGKVSATQTNFTFTALPTPTPG
;
A
#
# COMPACT_ATOMS: atom_id res chain seq x y z
N MET A 1 31.39 17.00 1.06
CA MET A 1 30.79 18.16 0.40
C MET A 1 29.66 17.60 -0.44
N ASP A 2 28.41 17.95 -0.16
CA ASP A 2 27.30 17.56 -1.03
C ASP A 2 27.34 18.38 -2.33
N THR A 3 26.41 18.12 -3.26
CA THR A 3 26.32 18.87 -4.53
C THR A 3 26.05 20.37 -4.36
N ASN A 4 25.81 20.86 -3.14
CA ASN A 4 25.56 22.26 -2.82
C ASN A 4 26.69 22.91 -2.00
N GLY A 5 27.83 22.23 -1.81
CA GLY A 5 28.93 22.79 -1.02
C GLY A 5 28.75 22.70 0.49
N ALA A 6 27.68 22.06 0.99
CA ALA A 6 27.44 21.93 2.42
C ALA A 6 28.36 20.85 3.02
N SER A 7 28.92 21.15 4.19
CA SER A 7 29.67 20.19 5.03
C SER A 7 28.75 19.31 5.89
N THR A 8 27.45 19.59 5.89
CA THR A 8 26.44 18.92 6.71
C THR A 8 25.35 18.31 5.84
N MET A 9 25.04 17.03 6.08
CA MET A 9 23.96 16.31 5.43
C MET A 9 22.68 16.42 6.28
N ALA A 10 21.51 16.57 5.65
CA ALA A 10 20.24 16.53 6.36
C ALA A 10 20.07 15.18 7.09
N ALA A 11 19.67 15.22 8.36
CA ALA A 11 19.44 14.01 9.14
C ALA A 11 18.20 13.24 8.65
N ILE A 12 17.18 13.98 8.19
CA ILE A 12 15.89 13.42 7.76
C ILE A 12 15.75 13.48 6.24
N TYR A 13 15.36 12.36 5.65
CA TYR A 13 14.89 12.27 4.27
C TYR A 13 13.46 11.75 4.25
N ALA A 14 12.65 12.25 3.32
CA ALA A 14 11.25 11.86 3.19
C ALA A 14 10.89 11.57 1.73
N GLN A 15 10.08 10.55 1.50
CA GLN A 15 9.45 10.27 0.22
C GLN A 15 7.99 9.90 0.44
N ALA A 16 7.08 10.68 -0.13
CA ALA A 16 5.65 10.43 -0.07
C ALA A 16 5.15 9.70 -1.32
N TYR A 17 4.13 8.85 -1.17
CA TYR A 17 3.45 8.20 -2.27
C TYR A 17 1.99 7.86 -1.92
N GLN A 18 1.16 7.72 -2.94
CA GLN A 18 -0.24 7.32 -2.80
C GLN A 18 -0.39 5.83 -3.10
N GLY A 19 -1.07 5.08 -2.22
CA GLY A 19 -1.47 3.72 -2.50
C GLY A 19 -2.83 3.64 -3.19
N GLY A 20 -3.05 2.57 -3.95
CA GLY A 20 -4.35 2.30 -4.59
C GLY A 20 -5.47 1.93 -3.59
N ASN A 21 -5.12 1.65 -2.34
CA ASN A 21 -6.03 1.22 -1.26
C ASN A 21 -6.66 2.38 -0.47
N GLY A 22 -6.61 3.62 -0.99
CA GLY A 22 -7.14 4.79 -0.31
C GLY A 22 -6.29 5.32 0.84
N LYS A 23 -5.10 4.76 1.01
CA LYS A 23 -4.08 5.24 1.94
C LYS A 23 -3.03 6.07 1.25
N ARG A 24 -2.46 7.01 1.99
CA ARG A 24 -1.23 7.73 1.63
C ARG A 24 -0.12 7.32 2.58
N TYR A 25 1.10 7.48 2.11
CA TYR A 25 2.29 6.99 2.76
C TYR A 25 3.38 8.04 2.72
N VAL A 26 4.21 8.06 3.77
CA VAL A 26 5.53 8.69 3.71
C VAL A 26 6.56 7.72 4.29
N VAL A 27 7.66 7.52 3.58
CA VAL A 27 8.85 6.86 4.09
C VAL A 27 9.81 7.93 4.56
N LEU A 28 10.22 7.82 5.81
CA LEU A 28 11.07 8.73 6.53
C LEU A 28 12.34 7.97 6.93
N THR A 29 13.50 8.54 6.63
CA THR A 29 14.78 8.00 7.07
C THR A 29 15.45 9.00 7.99
N ASN A 30 15.84 8.55 9.18
CA ASN A 30 16.68 9.32 10.08
C ASN A 30 18.09 8.72 10.11
N LYS A 31 19.06 9.47 9.58
CA LYS A 31 20.48 9.08 9.58
C LYS A 31 21.24 9.60 10.81
N GLY A 32 20.58 10.36 11.68
CA GLY A 32 21.16 10.95 12.88
C GLY A 32 21.09 10.02 14.09
N SER A 33 21.89 10.36 15.10
CA SER A 33 22.01 9.68 16.40
C SER A 33 21.02 10.18 17.45
N ASN A 34 19.92 10.80 17.03
CA ASN A 34 18.90 11.33 17.92
C ASN A 34 17.53 11.12 17.29
N ALA A 35 16.52 10.85 18.10
CA ALA A 35 15.15 10.89 17.63
C ALA A 35 14.75 12.33 17.25
N VAL A 36 14.04 12.50 16.13
CA VAL A 36 13.66 13.81 15.60
C VAL A 36 12.13 13.91 15.53
N PRO A 37 11.50 14.89 16.19
CA PRO A 37 10.07 15.14 16.02
C PRO A 37 9.81 15.81 14.66
N VAL A 38 8.85 15.28 13.90
CA VAL A 38 8.45 15.81 12.59
C VAL A 38 6.94 15.97 12.55
N GLN A 39 6.48 17.07 11.95
CA GLN A 39 5.07 17.34 11.69
C GLN A 39 4.76 17.02 10.23
N ILE A 40 3.80 16.13 9.98
CA ILE A 40 3.35 15.79 8.64
C ILE A 40 2.22 16.73 8.23
N THR A 41 2.44 17.45 7.14
CA THR A 41 1.45 18.33 6.53
C THR A 41 1.05 17.82 5.16
N GLU A 42 -0.22 18.01 4.81
CA GLU A 42 -0.78 17.70 3.51
C GLU A 42 -1.51 18.93 2.98
N ASP A 43 -1.21 19.34 1.75
CA ASP A 43 -1.76 20.55 1.13
C ASP A 43 -1.61 21.82 2.00
N GLY A 44 -0.51 21.90 2.76
CA GLY A 44 -0.19 23.02 3.66
C GLY A 44 -0.86 22.97 5.03
N ALA A 45 -1.73 21.99 5.30
CA ALA A 45 -2.40 21.81 6.58
C ALA A 45 -1.78 20.66 7.39
N VAL A 46 -1.76 20.77 8.71
CA VAL A 46 -1.32 19.67 9.58
C VAL A 46 -2.32 18.53 9.50
N LEU A 47 -1.83 17.33 9.18
CA LEU A 47 -2.68 16.14 9.16
C LEU A 47 -3.20 15.82 10.57
N THR A 48 -4.50 15.59 10.68
CA THR A 48 -5.16 15.17 11.93
C THR A 48 -5.45 13.66 11.95
N ASN A 49 -5.19 12.97 10.84
CA ASN A 49 -5.37 11.52 10.74
C ASN A 49 -4.50 10.78 11.75
N GLN A 50 -4.98 9.64 12.22
CA GLN A 50 -4.12 8.68 12.90
C GLN A 50 -3.19 8.03 11.87
N PHE A 51 -1.91 7.97 12.21
CA PHE A 51 -0.90 7.24 11.47
C PHE A 51 -0.76 5.82 12.04
N LEU A 52 -0.58 4.85 11.15
CA LEU A 52 0.10 3.60 11.48
C LEU A 52 1.55 3.74 11.04
N ALA A 53 2.47 3.62 11.99
CA ALA A 53 3.89 3.63 11.75
C ALA A 53 4.44 2.20 11.75
N THR A 54 5.31 1.90 10.80
CA THR A 54 6.11 0.66 10.76
C THR A 54 7.56 1.04 10.54
N PHE A 55 8.46 0.59 11.41
CA PHE A 55 9.83 1.08 11.43
C PHE A 55 10.84 0.04 11.90
N VAL A 56 12.08 0.27 11.52
CA VAL A 56 13.28 -0.41 12.04
C VAL A 56 14.22 0.66 12.57
N THR A 57 14.89 0.37 13.69
CA THR A 57 15.84 1.28 14.33
C THR A 57 16.80 0.46 15.19
N ALA A 58 18.02 0.96 15.35
CA ALA A 58 19.00 0.48 16.30
C ALA A 58 19.86 1.68 16.75
N SER A 59 20.05 1.84 18.05
CA SER A 59 20.92 2.90 18.60
C SER A 59 22.39 2.67 18.23
N ASP A 60 22.79 1.41 18.08
CA ASP A 60 24.13 1.00 17.63
C ASP A 60 24.07 0.56 16.15
N PRO A 61 24.69 1.30 15.22
CA PRO A 61 24.69 0.97 13.79
C PRO A 61 25.49 -0.29 13.44
N SER A 62 26.25 -0.84 14.39
CA SER A 62 26.97 -2.11 14.24
C SER A 62 26.17 -3.33 14.68
N THR A 63 24.92 -3.14 15.12
CA THR A 63 24.05 -4.24 15.56
C THR A 63 23.80 -5.24 14.42
N ILE A 64 24.07 -6.52 14.69
CA ILE A 64 23.84 -7.63 13.76
C ILE A 64 22.89 -8.63 14.42
N ASN A 65 21.92 -9.13 13.65
CA ASN A 65 21.02 -10.17 14.12
C ASN A 65 21.77 -11.48 14.34
N SER A 66 21.57 -12.10 15.50
CA SER A 66 22.22 -13.35 15.89
C SER A 66 21.21 -14.37 16.44
N ASN A 67 21.65 -15.62 16.59
CA ASN A 67 20.90 -16.69 17.22
C ASN A 67 21.77 -17.36 18.31
N PRO A 68 21.34 -17.38 19.59
CA PRO A 68 20.06 -16.90 20.11
C PRO A 68 19.95 -15.36 20.11
N PRO A 69 18.74 -14.80 19.95
CA PRO A 69 18.54 -13.36 19.81
C PRO A 69 18.70 -12.64 21.17
N SER A 70 19.75 -11.84 21.32
CA SER A 70 19.92 -10.96 22.48
C SER A 70 19.38 -9.54 22.23
N ASN A 71 19.59 -9.00 21.02
CA ASN A 71 19.26 -7.61 20.68
C ASN A 71 18.99 -7.39 19.17
N ASN A 72 18.36 -8.34 18.50
CA ASN A 72 18.11 -8.27 17.06
C ASN A 72 17.32 -6.99 16.66
N VAL A 73 17.69 -6.41 15.53
CA VAL A 73 16.93 -5.39 14.83
C VAL A 73 15.68 -6.05 14.24
N VAL A 74 14.52 -5.60 14.71
CA VAL A 74 13.21 -6.12 14.32
C VAL A 74 12.31 -5.01 13.82
N ILE A 75 11.36 -5.37 12.96
CA ILE A 75 10.30 -4.47 12.53
C ILE A 75 9.36 -4.24 13.70
N ARG A 76 9.08 -2.97 13.99
CA ARG A 76 8.13 -2.54 15.02
C ARG A 76 7.02 -1.73 14.38
N SER A 77 5.86 -1.74 15.02
CA SER A 77 4.71 -0.95 14.60
C SER A 77 4.07 -0.24 15.79
N TRP A 78 3.54 0.95 15.55
CA TRP A 78 2.76 1.70 16.53
C TRP A 78 1.76 2.64 15.83
N SER A 79 0.71 3.05 16.54
CA SER A 79 -0.27 4.00 16.02
C SER A 79 -0.15 5.34 16.73
N GLY A 80 -0.14 6.43 15.96
CA GLY A 80 0.16 7.77 16.45
C GLY A 80 -0.57 8.88 15.73
N THR A 81 -0.33 10.11 16.16
CA THR A 81 -0.80 11.33 15.49
C THR A 81 0.37 12.31 15.39
N ASN A 82 0.15 13.46 14.76
CA ASN A 82 1.15 14.52 14.73
C ASN A 82 1.37 15.13 16.14
N PRO A 83 2.61 15.55 16.48
CA PRO A 83 3.86 15.30 15.75
C PRO A 83 4.36 13.86 15.94
N VAL A 84 5.11 13.35 14.96
CA VAL A 84 5.65 11.99 14.96
C VAL A 84 7.14 12.03 15.28
N ALA A 85 7.57 11.28 16.29
CA ALA A 85 9.00 11.09 16.58
C ALA A 85 9.59 10.02 15.65
N ILE A 86 10.57 10.40 14.83
CA ILE A 86 11.34 9.48 13.99
C ILE A 86 12.55 9.00 14.81
N PRO A 87 12.67 7.71 15.14
CA PRO A 87 13.79 7.21 15.95
C PRO A 87 15.15 7.48 15.30
N GLU A 88 16.23 7.46 16.07
CA GLU A 88 17.59 7.50 15.53
C GLU A 88 17.88 6.31 14.61
N TYR A 89 18.81 6.49 13.66
CA TYR A 89 19.28 5.45 12.73
C TYR A 89 18.14 4.54 12.23
N SER A 90 17.11 5.16 11.65
CA SER A 90 15.85 4.48 11.37
C SER A 90 15.36 4.67 9.96
N VAL A 91 14.56 3.70 9.53
CA VAL A 91 13.64 3.85 8.40
C VAL A 91 12.24 3.60 8.95
N MET A 92 11.35 4.57 8.78
CA MET A 92 9.97 4.53 9.23
C MET A 92 9.03 4.82 8.06
N ARG A 93 8.03 3.95 7.86
CA ARG A 93 6.89 4.23 7.01
C ARG A 93 5.72 4.67 7.88
N LEU A 94 5.14 5.82 7.58
CA LEU A 94 3.83 6.22 8.07
C LEU A 94 2.79 5.95 6.99
N GLU A 95 1.62 5.47 7.40
CA GLU A 95 0.44 5.36 6.55
C GLU A 95 -0.78 5.96 7.23
N TRP A 96 -1.63 6.64 6.46
CA TRP A 96 -2.93 7.15 6.90
C TRP A 96 -3.98 6.95 5.82
N THR A 97 -5.23 6.79 6.26
CA THR A 97 -6.38 6.63 5.36
C THR A 97 -6.88 8.00 4.94
N VAL A 98 -7.05 8.21 3.62
CA VAL A 98 -7.61 9.43 3.04
C VAL A 98 -9.07 9.20 2.67
N PHE A 99 -9.36 8.04 2.08
CA PHE A 99 -10.70 7.60 1.78
C PHE A 99 -10.78 6.08 1.97
N GLY A 100 -11.95 5.57 2.35
CA GLY A 100 -12.18 4.13 2.34
C GLY A 100 -12.25 3.64 0.90
N VAL A 101 -11.40 2.68 0.53
CA VAL A 101 -11.67 1.83 -0.62
C VAL A 101 -12.54 0.69 -0.11
N PRO A 102 -13.79 0.55 -0.55
CA PRO A 102 -14.62 -0.58 -0.16
C PRO A 102 -13.90 -1.88 -0.52
N GLU A 103 -14.01 -2.88 0.34
CA GLU A 103 -13.55 -4.21 -0.02
C GLU A 103 -14.29 -4.65 -1.30
N PRO A 104 -13.58 -5.13 -2.33
CA PRO A 104 -14.22 -5.51 -3.58
C PRO A 104 -15.07 -6.76 -3.34
N VAL A 105 -16.37 -6.55 -3.13
CA VAL A 105 -17.35 -7.63 -3.13
C VAL A 105 -17.78 -7.87 -4.57
N VAL A 106 -17.63 -9.11 -5.03
CA VAL A 106 -18.08 -9.53 -6.36
C VAL A 106 -19.48 -10.11 -6.26
N ARG A 107 -20.42 -9.55 -7.02
CA ARG A 107 -21.75 -10.13 -7.22
C ARG A 107 -21.99 -10.40 -8.69
N ILE A 108 -22.61 -11.55 -9.00
CA ILE A 108 -23.06 -11.88 -10.34
C ILE A 108 -24.57 -11.65 -10.42
N THR A 109 -25.01 -10.87 -11.40
CA THR A 109 -26.43 -10.79 -11.81
C THR A 109 -26.56 -11.25 -13.25
N SER A 110 -27.68 -11.87 -13.61
CA SER A 110 -27.98 -12.21 -15.00
C SER A 110 -29.29 -11.57 -15.41
N THR A 111 -29.25 -10.78 -16.49
CA THR A 111 -30.44 -10.17 -17.10
C THR A 111 -30.46 -10.60 -18.55
N ASN A 112 -31.57 -11.19 -19.02
CA ASN A 112 -31.69 -11.70 -20.39
C ASN A 112 -30.50 -12.59 -20.82
N SER A 113 -30.13 -13.55 -19.96
CA SER A 113 -28.99 -14.47 -20.17
C SER A 113 -27.61 -13.81 -20.28
N THR A 114 -27.49 -12.54 -19.91
CA THR A 114 -26.20 -11.83 -19.91
C THR A 114 -25.70 -11.65 -18.48
N PRO A 115 -24.66 -12.39 -18.05
CA PRO A 115 -24.06 -12.21 -16.74
C PRO A 115 -23.29 -10.88 -16.66
N THR A 116 -23.40 -10.25 -15.49
CA THR A 116 -22.67 -9.03 -15.13
C THR A 116 -22.02 -9.23 -13.78
N LEU A 117 -20.70 -9.05 -13.70
CA LEU A 117 -19.96 -8.92 -12.45
C LEU A 117 -20.09 -7.48 -11.97
N HIS A 118 -20.40 -7.30 -10.68
CA HIS A 118 -20.46 -6.00 -10.02
C HIS A 118 -19.39 -5.91 -8.94
N TRP A 119 -18.72 -4.77 -8.88
CA TRP A 119 -17.83 -4.36 -7.80
C TRP A 119 -18.53 -3.28 -6.98
N LEU A 120 -18.48 -3.41 -5.66
CA LEU A 120 -18.92 -2.33 -4.78
C LEU A 120 -17.82 -1.25 -4.73
N GLY A 121 -17.98 -0.19 -5.53
CA GLY A 121 -17.06 0.96 -5.55
C GLY A 121 -15.94 0.88 -6.59
N LEU A 122 -15.11 1.93 -6.61
CA LEU A 122 -13.95 2.02 -7.49
C LEU A 122 -12.78 1.28 -6.84
N THR A 123 -12.16 0.38 -7.59
CA THR A 123 -11.15 -0.53 -7.04
C THR A 123 -9.73 0.00 -7.18
N ASN A 124 -9.52 1.09 -7.93
CA ASN A 124 -8.21 1.68 -8.23
C ASN A 124 -7.18 0.68 -8.81
N VAL A 125 -7.64 -0.50 -9.24
CA VAL A 125 -6.85 -1.58 -9.83
C VAL A 125 -7.56 -2.09 -11.07
N VAL A 126 -6.77 -2.61 -12.03
CA VAL A 126 -7.32 -3.25 -13.23
C VAL A 126 -7.52 -4.73 -12.94
N TYR A 127 -8.74 -5.25 -13.15
CA TYR A 127 -8.99 -6.68 -13.05
C TYR A 127 -8.86 -7.35 -14.41
N ASN A 128 -8.19 -8.50 -14.45
CA ASN A 128 -8.35 -9.48 -15.53
C ASN A 128 -9.50 -10.40 -15.14
N VAL A 129 -10.59 -10.38 -15.91
CA VAL A 129 -11.73 -11.27 -15.69
C VAL A 129 -11.53 -12.52 -16.54
N GLN A 130 -11.59 -13.67 -15.90
CA GLN A 130 -11.46 -14.97 -16.55
C GLN A 130 -12.61 -15.88 -16.14
N SER A 131 -12.88 -16.89 -16.97
CA SER A 131 -13.91 -17.88 -16.70
C SER A 131 -13.47 -19.28 -17.13
N LEU A 132 -14.12 -20.27 -16.54
CA LEU A 132 -14.01 -21.68 -16.90
C LEU A 132 -15.40 -22.30 -16.91
N THR A 133 -15.67 -23.15 -17.90
CA THR A 133 -16.96 -23.85 -18.05
C THR A 133 -17.00 -25.15 -17.26
N ASN A 134 -15.84 -25.74 -16.94
CA ASN A 134 -15.66 -26.95 -16.15
C ASN A 134 -14.36 -26.86 -15.35
N PHE A 135 -14.31 -27.41 -14.14
CA PHE A 135 -13.14 -27.34 -13.24
C PHE A 135 -11.84 -27.96 -13.80
N SER A 136 -11.94 -28.71 -14.90
CA SER A 136 -10.80 -29.30 -15.62
C SER A 136 -10.36 -28.51 -16.86
N ALA A 137 -11.07 -27.45 -17.25
CA ALA A 137 -10.75 -26.65 -18.42
C ALA A 137 -9.70 -25.56 -18.13
N ALA A 138 -9.02 -25.09 -19.19
CA ALA A 138 -8.17 -23.92 -19.09
C ALA A 138 -9.01 -22.64 -18.89
N TRP A 139 -8.48 -21.69 -18.11
CA TRP A 139 -9.10 -20.38 -17.93
C TRP A 139 -9.11 -19.59 -19.23
N ALA A 140 -10.29 -19.09 -19.62
CA ALA A 140 -10.45 -18.19 -20.75
C ALA A 140 -10.62 -16.74 -20.25
N THR A 141 -9.84 -15.81 -20.80
CA THR A 141 -9.93 -14.38 -20.48
C THR A 141 -11.17 -13.77 -21.14
N LEU A 142 -12.07 -13.23 -20.32
CA LEU A 142 -13.27 -12.52 -20.76
C LEU A 142 -12.98 -11.05 -21.06
N GLY A 143 -12.07 -10.43 -20.33
CA GLY A 143 -11.71 -9.02 -20.56
C GLY A 143 -10.97 -8.37 -19.39
N LYS A 144 -10.82 -7.05 -19.48
CA LYS A 144 -10.23 -6.21 -18.44
C LYS A 144 -11.24 -5.17 -17.96
N VAL A 145 -11.23 -4.91 -16.66
CA VAL A 145 -12.06 -3.89 -16.01
C VAL A 145 -11.16 -2.80 -15.50
N SER A 146 -11.39 -1.56 -15.91
CA SER A 146 -10.57 -0.44 -15.47
C SER A 146 -10.82 -0.14 -13.99
N ALA A 147 -9.86 0.57 -13.39
CA ALA A 147 -9.92 1.08 -12.02
C ALA A 147 -11.16 1.94 -11.71
N THR A 148 -11.84 2.46 -12.74
CA THR A 148 -12.97 3.38 -12.65
C THR A 148 -14.33 2.73 -12.91
N GLN A 149 -14.35 1.43 -13.22
CA GLN A 149 -15.57 0.74 -13.65
C GLN A 149 -16.07 -0.19 -12.54
N THR A 150 -17.37 -0.11 -12.25
CA THR A 150 -18.02 -0.87 -11.17
C THR A 150 -18.73 -2.13 -11.66
N ASN A 151 -18.69 -2.41 -12.96
CA ASN A 151 -19.37 -3.55 -13.56
C ASN A 151 -18.70 -4.04 -14.85
N PHE A 152 -18.92 -5.31 -15.17
CA PHE A 152 -18.35 -5.99 -16.33
C PHE A 152 -19.35 -7.02 -16.84
N THR A 153 -19.83 -6.77 -18.05
CA THR A 153 -20.83 -7.59 -18.73
C THR A 153 -20.15 -8.45 -19.77
N PHE A 154 -20.50 -9.73 -19.83
CA PHE A 154 -19.94 -10.66 -20.81
C PHE A 154 -21.04 -11.56 -21.38
N THR A 155 -20.92 -11.89 -22.66
CA THR A 155 -21.86 -12.76 -23.38
C THR A 155 -21.25 -14.14 -23.54
N ALA A 156 -21.86 -15.14 -22.90
CA ALA A 156 -21.56 -16.57 -22.94
C ALA A 156 -20.11 -16.98 -22.60
N LEU A 157 -19.99 -17.96 -21.71
CA LEU A 157 -18.72 -18.65 -21.48
C LEU A 157 -18.28 -19.32 -22.78
N PRO A 158 -17.00 -19.22 -23.20
CA PRO A 158 -16.54 -19.90 -24.40
C PRO A 158 -16.89 -21.38 -24.32
N THR A 159 -17.71 -21.84 -25.25
CA THR A 159 -18.15 -23.24 -25.31
C THR A 159 -16.92 -24.13 -25.47
N PRO A 160 -16.79 -25.21 -24.68
CA PRO A 160 -15.72 -26.17 -24.90
C PRO A 160 -15.88 -26.74 -26.32
N THR A 161 -14.81 -26.67 -27.11
CA THR A 161 -14.73 -27.39 -28.38
C THR A 161 -14.86 -28.89 -28.07
N PRO A 162 -15.82 -29.62 -28.66
CA PRO A 162 -15.85 -31.07 -28.55
C PRO A 162 -14.60 -31.64 -29.25
N GLY A 163 -13.83 -32.44 -28.52
CA GLY A 163 -12.82 -33.32 -29.09
C GLY A 163 -13.43 -34.61 -29.60
#